data_AF-A0A8W4FA44-F1
#
_entry.id   AF-A0A8W4FA44-F1
#
_cell.length_a   1.000
_cell.length_b   1.000
_cell.length_c   1.000
_cell.angle_alpha   90.00
_cell.angle_beta   90.00
_cell.angle_gamma   90.00
#
_symmetry.space_group_name_H-M   'P 1'
#
loop_
_entity.id
_entity.type
_entity.pdbx_description
1 polymer ?
#
loop_
_entity_poly.entity_id
_entity_poly.type
_entity_poly.pdbx_seq_one_letter_code
_entity_poly.pdbx_strand_id
1 'polypeptide(L)'
;MAHAPSEMQPVSPKDAPTGSESSITSPWCDNSITGDLDLRSQIEEKAFQALSEGSLMKEPCHTLCASEPDEDSDFLPLLFPRKLWEIVESDRFKSIWWDENGTSIVINEERFKKEVLERKGPFRIFETESMKSLV
;
A
#
# COMPACT_ATOMS: atom_id res chain seq x y z
N MET A 1 61.40 15.82 16.91
CA MET A 1 60.07 16.08 17.49
C MET A 1 59.24 16.73 16.39
N ALA A 2 58.22 16.03 15.90
CA ALA A 2 57.38 16.47 14.79
C ALA A 2 56.09 17.05 15.35
N HIS A 3 55.73 18.27 14.93
CA HIS A 3 54.42 18.85 15.20
C HIS A 3 53.82 19.33 13.88
N ALA A 4 52.61 18.82 13.61
CA ALA A 4 51.64 19.27 12.62
C ALA A 4 50.26 19.15 13.31
N PRO A 5 49.17 19.71 12.75
CA PRO A 5 48.89 21.14 12.62
C PRO A 5 47.62 21.55 13.39
N SER A 6 47.37 22.86 13.40
CA SER A 6 46.34 23.60 14.15
C SER A 6 44.89 23.21 13.86
N GLU A 7 44.11 23.22 14.94
CA GLU A 7 42.68 22.94 15.10
C GLU A 7 41.77 24.03 14.49
N MET A 8 40.62 23.61 13.95
CA MET A 8 39.58 24.46 13.34
C MET A 8 38.70 25.12 14.40
N GLN A 9 38.39 26.40 14.22
CA GLN A 9 37.43 27.16 15.02
C GLN A 9 36.13 27.40 14.21
N PRO A 10 34.96 26.95 14.67
CA PRO A 10 33.69 27.55 14.30
C PRO A 10 33.24 28.54 15.37
N VAL A 11 33.27 29.83 15.03
CA VAL A 11 32.69 30.92 15.84
C VAL A 11 31.16 30.77 15.88
N SER A 12 30.62 30.62 17.09
CA SER A 12 29.19 30.71 17.39
C SER A 12 28.76 32.17 17.58
N PRO A 13 27.61 32.61 17.04
CA PRO A 13 26.99 33.85 17.48
C PRO A 13 26.17 33.62 18.76
N LYS A 14 26.34 34.60 19.64
CA LYS A 14 25.93 34.69 21.04
C LYS A 14 24.53 35.30 21.18
N ASP A 15 23.72 34.69 22.03
CA ASP A 15 22.43 35.22 22.50
C ASP A 15 22.58 36.58 23.24
N ALA A 16 21.64 37.48 22.97
CA ALA A 16 21.25 38.54 23.90
C ALA A 16 19.79 38.97 23.59
N PRO A 17 18.86 38.88 24.57
CA PRO A 17 17.50 39.37 24.42
C PRO A 17 17.30 40.65 25.24
N THR A 18 16.88 41.75 24.61
CA THR A 18 16.36 42.91 25.35
C THR A 18 15.27 43.63 24.55
N GLY A 19 14.05 43.54 25.08
CA GLY A 19 13.11 44.66 25.11
C GLY A 19 12.06 44.73 24.00
N SER A 20 10.87 44.25 24.28
CA SER A 20 9.68 45.12 24.37
C SER A 20 8.43 44.28 24.63
N GLU A 21 7.90 44.45 25.83
CA GLU A 21 6.57 44.02 26.18
C GLU A 21 5.58 44.95 25.50
N SER A 22 4.90 44.44 24.48
CA SER A 22 3.62 44.99 24.03
C SER A 22 2.63 43.84 24.06
N SER A 23 1.87 43.79 25.15
CA SER A 23 0.67 42.98 25.24
C SER A 23 -0.31 43.47 24.17
N ILE A 24 -0.29 42.81 23.02
CA ILE A 24 -1.42 42.83 22.10
C ILE A 24 -2.27 41.65 22.53
N THR A 25 -3.24 41.93 23.39
CA THR A 25 -4.38 41.05 23.63
C THR A 25 -5.04 40.79 22.28
N SER A 26 -4.65 39.69 21.63
CA SER A 26 -5.44 39.12 20.55
C SER A 26 -6.73 38.63 21.18
N PRO A 27 -7.91 39.11 20.75
CA PRO A 27 -9.16 38.48 21.10
C PRO A 27 -9.15 37.13 20.39
N TRP A 28 -8.73 36.10 21.14
CA TRP A 28 -9.35 34.78 21.17
C TRP A 28 -10.32 34.56 20.01
N CYS A 29 -9.78 34.15 18.85
CA CYS A 29 -10.58 33.61 17.76
C CYS A 29 -10.98 32.19 18.15
N ASP A 30 -11.92 32.07 19.07
CA ASP A 30 -12.81 30.92 19.05
C ASP A 30 -13.77 31.11 17.87
N ASN A 31 -14.17 29.98 17.30
CA ASN A 31 -15.21 29.82 16.27
C ASN A 31 -14.67 29.67 14.84
N SER A 32 -14.13 28.49 14.50
CA SER A 32 -14.48 27.81 13.23
C SER A 32 -13.97 26.36 13.08
N ILE A 33 -13.55 25.66 14.14
CA ILE A 33 -13.11 24.25 14.00
C ILE A 33 -14.28 23.33 13.59
N THR A 34 -15.52 23.70 13.90
CA THR A 34 -16.71 22.90 13.58
C THR A 34 -17.21 23.07 12.13
N GLY A 35 -16.93 24.20 11.47
CA GLY A 35 -17.40 24.48 10.12
C GLY A 35 -16.49 23.96 9.00
N ASP A 36 -15.18 23.81 9.28
CA ASP A 36 -14.19 23.35 8.29
C ASP A 36 -14.25 21.82 8.06
N LEU A 37 -14.53 21.06 9.13
CA LEU A 37 -14.75 19.61 9.04
C LEU A 37 -16.01 19.27 8.23
N ASP A 38 -17.07 20.06 8.41
CA ASP A 38 -18.33 19.89 7.67
C ASP A 38 -18.15 20.21 6.19
N LEU A 39 -17.39 21.27 5.86
CA LEU A 39 -17.05 21.60 4.48
C LEU A 39 -16.20 20.51 3.83
N ARG A 40 -15.18 20.00 4.52
CA ARG A 40 -14.33 18.92 4.02
C ARG A 40 -15.13 17.63 3.79
N SER A 41 -16.02 17.27 4.71
CA SER A 41 -16.92 16.13 4.57
C SER A 41 -17.84 16.28 3.35
N GLN A 42 -18.38 17.48 3.14
CA GLN A 42 -19.28 17.76 2.03
C GLN A 42 -18.57 17.73 0.66
N ILE A 43 -17.32 18.20 0.59
CA ILE A 43 -16.49 18.13 -0.64
C ILE A 43 -16.15 16.67 -0.97
N GLU A 44 -15.76 15.89 0.04
CA GLU A 44 -15.46 14.47 -0.10
C GLU A 44 -16.69 13.67 -0.56
N GLU A 45 -17.84 13.87 0.08
CA GLU A 45 -19.12 13.24 -0.32
C GLU A 45 -19.50 13.59 -1.77
N LYS A 46 -19.34 14.86 -2.17
CA LYS A 46 -19.63 15.29 -3.55
C LYS A 46 -18.66 14.70 -4.57
N ALA A 47 -17.39 14.50 -4.20
CA ALA A 47 -16.43 13.81 -5.05
C ALA A 47 -16.83 12.33 -5.26
N PHE A 48 -17.28 11.64 -4.21
CA PHE A 48 -17.76 10.26 -4.31
C PHE A 48 -19.04 10.15 -5.15
N GLN A 49 -20.00 11.06 -5.00
CA GLN A 49 -21.20 11.12 -5.84
C GLN A 49 -20.84 11.30 -7.32
N ALA A 50 -19.94 12.24 -7.63
CA ALA A 50 -19.49 12.50 -9.00
C ALA A 50 -18.80 11.27 -9.65
N LEU A 51 -18.04 10.50 -8.86
CA LEU A 51 -17.43 9.26 -9.31
C LEU A 51 -18.47 8.16 -9.55
N SER A 52 -19.52 8.08 -8.72
CA SER A 52 -20.57 7.07 -8.85
C SER A 52 -21.52 7.33 -10.03
N GLU A 53 -21.88 8.60 -10.28
CA GLU A 53 -22.85 8.98 -11.32
C GLU A 53 -22.26 8.91 -12.73
N GLY A 54 -20.95 9.14 -12.87
CA GLY A 54 -20.23 9.00 -14.14
C GLY A 54 -19.75 7.57 -14.44
N SER A 55 -19.68 6.71 -13.42
CA SER A 55 -19.26 5.32 -13.54
C SER A 55 -20.44 4.41 -13.89
N LEU A 56 -21.02 4.62 -15.08
CA LEU A 56 -21.66 3.53 -15.81
C LEU A 56 -20.56 2.70 -16.48
N MET A 57 -19.56 2.27 -15.68
CA MET A 57 -18.71 1.17 -16.07
C MET A 57 -19.65 -0.02 -16.13
N LYS A 58 -20.03 -0.36 -17.36
CA LYS A 58 -20.77 -1.57 -17.69
C LYS A 58 -20.02 -2.74 -17.06
N GLU A 59 -20.47 -3.15 -15.89
CA GLU A 59 -20.04 -4.39 -15.27
C GLU A 59 -20.23 -5.47 -16.33
N PRO A 60 -19.18 -6.20 -16.74
CA PRO A 60 -19.39 -7.39 -17.54
C PRO A 60 -20.30 -8.28 -16.70
N CYS A 61 -21.54 -8.49 -17.15
CA CYS A 61 -22.48 -9.37 -16.46
C CYS A 61 -21.87 -10.77 -16.47
N HIS A 62 -21.17 -11.12 -15.39
CA HIS A 62 -20.69 -12.46 -15.14
C HIS A 62 -21.94 -13.30 -14.93
N THR A 63 -22.35 -13.97 -16.00
CA THR A 63 -23.37 -15.00 -15.95
C THR A 63 -22.76 -16.12 -15.11
N LEU A 64 -22.99 -16.10 -13.81
CA LEU A 64 -22.66 -17.19 -12.90
C LEU A 64 -23.57 -18.36 -13.25
N CYS A 65 -23.16 -19.12 -14.25
CA CYS A 65 -23.61 -20.48 -14.40
C CYS A 65 -22.98 -21.24 -13.22
N ALA A 66 -23.83 -21.68 -12.29
CA ALA A 66 -23.42 -22.50 -11.16
C ALA A 66 -22.93 -23.87 -11.68
N SER A 67 -21.65 -23.92 -12.01
CA SER A 67 -20.86 -25.13 -11.95
C SER A 67 -19.96 -24.98 -10.73
N GLU A 68 -19.97 -25.97 -9.84
CA GLU A 68 -19.05 -26.09 -8.70
C GLU A 68 -17.65 -25.61 -9.15
N PRO A 69 -17.10 -24.54 -8.55
CA PRO A 69 -15.84 -24.01 -9.00
C PRO A 69 -14.76 -25.05 -8.68
N ASP A 70 -14.12 -25.54 -9.73
CA ASP A 70 -12.77 -26.05 -9.59
C ASP A 70 -11.93 -24.91 -9.01
N GLU A 71 -11.55 -24.99 -7.73
CA GLU A 71 -11.09 -23.86 -6.91
C GLU A 71 -9.81 -23.15 -7.43
N ASP A 72 -9.20 -23.67 -8.50
CA ASP A 72 -8.05 -23.06 -9.17
C ASP A 72 -8.40 -22.31 -10.47
N SER A 73 -9.61 -22.50 -11.00
CA SER A 73 -10.09 -21.78 -12.19
C SER A 73 -10.29 -20.29 -11.92
N ASP A 74 -10.44 -19.91 -10.65
CA ASP A 74 -10.68 -18.53 -10.20
C ASP A 74 -9.46 -17.62 -10.35
N PHE A 75 -8.25 -18.18 -10.49
CA PHE A 75 -7.03 -17.39 -10.65
C PHE A 75 -6.81 -16.89 -12.07
N LEU A 76 -7.36 -17.55 -13.09
CA LEU A 76 -7.13 -17.19 -14.50
C LEU A 76 -7.45 -15.71 -14.83
N PRO A 77 -8.60 -15.14 -14.41
CA PRO A 77 -8.95 -13.75 -14.71
C PRO A 77 -8.20 -12.71 -13.85
N LEU A 78 -7.49 -13.13 -12.81
CA LEU A 78 -6.85 -12.20 -11.87
C LEU A 78 -5.59 -11.56 -12.47
N LEU A 79 -5.33 -10.30 -12.14
CA LEU A 79 -4.06 -9.66 -12.44
C LEU A 79 -2.96 -10.20 -11.52
N PHE A 80 -1.69 -10.11 -11.96
CA PHE A 80 -0.55 -10.67 -11.25
C PHE A 80 -0.51 -10.35 -9.73
N PRO A 81 -0.66 -9.08 -9.28
CA PRO A 81 -0.64 -8.79 -7.85
C PRO A 81 -1.79 -9.43 -7.08
N ARG A 82 -2.99 -9.50 -7.68
CA ARG A 82 -4.16 -10.14 -7.07
C ARG A 82 -3.98 -11.66 -7.00
N LYS A 83 -3.45 -12.29 -8.05
CA LYS A 83 -3.10 -13.73 -8.01
C LYS A 83 -2.17 -14.01 -6.84
N LEU A 84 -1.10 -13.23 -6.68
CA LEU A 84 -0.15 -13.44 -5.60
C LEU A 84 -0.82 -13.28 -4.22
N TRP A 85 -1.66 -12.26 -4.06
CA TRP A 85 -2.39 -12.01 -2.82
C TRP A 85 -3.28 -13.19 -2.41
N GLU A 86 -4.13 -13.66 -3.31
CA GLU A 86 -5.03 -14.80 -3.07
C GLU A 86 -4.26 -16.08 -2.72
N ILE A 87 -3.10 -16.32 -3.35
CA ILE A 87 -2.24 -17.47 -3.04
C ILE A 87 -1.66 -17.35 -1.62
N VAL A 88 -1.26 -16.15 -1.18
CA VAL A 88 -0.68 -15.94 0.17
C VAL A 88 -1.75 -16.07 1.25
N GLU A 89 -2.97 -15.61 0.99
CA GLU A 89 -4.10 -15.73 1.93
C GLU A 89 -4.65 -17.16 2.01
N SER A 90 -4.51 -17.92 0.94
CA SER A 90 -4.98 -19.30 0.88
C SER A 90 -4.08 -20.25 1.67
N ASP A 91 -4.69 -21.11 2.49
CA ASP A 91 -3.99 -22.17 3.18
C ASP A 91 -3.61 -23.36 2.27
N ARG A 92 -4.06 -23.35 1.01
CA ARG A 92 -3.82 -24.41 0.01
C ARG A 92 -2.35 -24.46 -0.42
N PHE A 93 -1.66 -23.34 -0.36
CA PHE A 93 -0.26 -23.22 -0.74
C PHE A 93 0.61 -23.11 0.51
N LYS A 94 1.61 -23.96 0.59
CA LYS A 94 2.53 -24.01 1.74
C LYS A 94 3.94 -23.57 1.36
N SER A 95 4.12 -23.16 0.10
CA SER A 95 5.38 -22.62 -0.43
C SER A 95 5.50 -21.11 -0.31
N ILE A 96 4.44 -20.42 0.10
CA ILE A 96 4.35 -18.97 0.19
C ILE A 96 3.55 -18.58 1.43
N TRP A 97 4.01 -17.59 2.18
CA TRP A 97 3.38 -17.11 3.41
C TRP A 97 3.88 -15.71 3.77
N TRP A 98 3.20 -15.05 4.70
CA TRP A 98 3.67 -13.80 5.30
C TRP A 98 4.84 -14.04 6.25
N ASP A 99 5.81 -13.13 6.29
CA ASP A 99 6.82 -13.11 7.35
C ASP A 99 6.17 -12.93 8.72
N GLU A 100 6.95 -13.13 9.78
CA GLU A 100 6.45 -13.02 11.17
C GLU A 100 5.79 -11.67 11.48
N ASN A 101 6.19 -10.62 10.74
CA ASN A 101 5.70 -9.26 10.93
C ASN A 101 4.50 -8.92 10.03
N GLY A 102 4.12 -9.79 9.08
CA GLY A 102 3.08 -9.50 8.09
C GLY A 102 3.44 -8.38 7.11
N THR A 103 4.72 -8.05 6.97
CA THR A 103 5.20 -6.95 6.12
C THR A 103 5.67 -7.42 4.76
N SER A 104 6.16 -8.66 4.67
CA SER A 104 6.80 -9.20 3.48
C SER A 104 6.29 -10.60 3.19
N ILE A 105 6.27 -10.95 1.91
CA ILE A 105 5.93 -12.30 1.46
C ILE A 105 7.21 -13.13 1.38
N VAL A 106 7.22 -14.29 2.02
CA VAL A 106 8.31 -15.27 1.98
C VAL A 106 7.92 -16.39 1.01
N ILE A 107 8.81 -16.72 0.08
CA ILE A 107 8.61 -17.77 -0.93
C ILE A 107 9.72 -18.80 -0.82
N ASN A 108 9.34 -20.06 -0.59
CA ASN A 108 10.24 -21.20 -0.79
C ASN A 108 10.29 -21.54 -2.28
N GLU A 109 11.33 -21.06 -2.97
CA GLU A 109 11.48 -21.19 -4.43
C GLU A 109 11.29 -22.61 -4.97
N GLU A 110 11.93 -23.62 -4.37
CA GLU A 110 11.85 -25.00 -4.89
C GLU A 110 10.44 -25.58 -4.77
N ARG A 111 9.78 -25.31 -3.64
CA ARG A 111 8.42 -25.77 -3.42
C ARG A 111 7.42 -24.97 -4.25
N PHE A 112 7.63 -23.67 -4.40
CA PHE A 112 6.74 -22.78 -5.13
C PHE A 112 6.73 -23.12 -6.63
N LYS A 113 7.88 -23.49 -7.21
CA LYS A 113 7.93 -23.99 -8.58
C LYS A 113 6.99 -25.17 -8.79
N LYS A 114 7.12 -26.22 -7.97
CA LYS A 114 6.31 -27.45 -8.08
C LYS A 114 4.86 -27.25 -7.72
N GLU A 115 4.61 -26.51 -6.64
CA GLU A 115 3.28 -26.30 -6.10
C GLU A 115 2.50 -25.37 -7.01
N VAL A 116 3.05 -24.22 -7.41
CA VAL A 116 2.30 -23.14 -8.06
C VAL A 116 2.62 -23.00 -9.56
N LEU A 117 3.89 -22.95 -9.94
CA LEU A 117 4.29 -22.62 -11.32
C LEU A 117 4.17 -23.78 -12.32
N GLU A 118 4.44 -25.00 -11.87
CA GLU A 118 4.41 -26.21 -12.69
C GLU A 118 2.98 -26.74 -12.89
N ARG A 119 1.96 -26.14 -12.27
CA ARG A 119 0.55 -26.53 -12.49
C ARG A 119 0.17 -26.36 -13.97
N LYS A 120 -0.58 -27.35 -14.49
CA LYS A 120 -0.97 -27.44 -15.90
C LYS A 120 -2.49 -27.49 -16.03
N GLY A 121 -2.95 -27.15 -17.24
CA GLY A 121 -4.36 -27.24 -17.59
C GLY A 121 -5.21 -26.24 -16.79
N PRO A 122 -6.40 -26.65 -16.31
CA PRO A 122 -7.32 -25.74 -15.62
C PRO A 122 -6.77 -25.20 -14.29
N PHE A 123 -5.84 -25.93 -13.66
CA PHE A 123 -5.23 -25.55 -12.40
C PHE A 123 -4.06 -24.56 -12.55
N ARG A 124 -3.78 -24.08 -13.76
CA ARG A 124 -2.63 -23.22 -14.02
C ARG A 124 -2.88 -21.81 -13.48
N ILE A 125 -2.07 -21.40 -12.52
CA ILE A 125 -2.21 -20.08 -11.88
C ILE A 125 -1.45 -19.00 -12.66
N PHE A 126 -0.18 -19.24 -12.99
CA PHE A 126 0.65 -18.31 -13.76
C PHE A 126 0.96 -18.81 -15.17
N GLU A 127 1.16 -17.87 -16.09
CA GLU A 127 1.55 -18.19 -17.46
C GLU A 127 3.01 -18.64 -17.63
N THR A 128 3.79 -18.60 -16.55
CA THR A 128 5.19 -18.97 -16.54
C THR A 128 5.44 -20.13 -15.59
N GLU A 129 6.49 -20.88 -15.90
CA GLU A 129 7.01 -21.99 -15.07
C GLU A 129 8.32 -21.60 -14.36
N SER A 130 8.80 -20.39 -14.59
CA SER A 130 10.10 -19.92 -14.13
C SER A 130 9.95 -18.87 -13.03
N MET A 131 10.66 -19.07 -11.91
CA MET A 131 10.78 -18.04 -10.88
C MET A 131 11.36 -16.74 -11.41
N LYS A 132 12.28 -16.80 -12.39
CA LYS A 132 12.89 -15.59 -12.98
C LYS A 132 11.89 -14.72 -13.74
N SER A 133 10.73 -15.26 -14.11
CA SER A 133 9.69 -14.48 -14.77
C SER A 133 8.70 -13.87 -13.79
N LEU A 134 8.75 -14.27 -12.51
CA LEU A 134 7.96 -13.69 -11.44
C LEU A 134 8.68 -12.56 -10.71
N VAL A 135 10.02 -12.56 -10.74
CA VAL A 135 10.92 -11.60 -10.06
C VAL A 135 11.42 -10.53 -11.02
#